data_AF-K1SKF4-F1
#
_entry.id   AF-K1SKF4-F1
#
_cell.length_a   1.000
_cell.length_b   1.000
_cell.length_c   1.000
_cell.angle_alpha   90.00
_cell.angle_beta   90.00
_cell.angle_gamma   90.00
#
_symmetry.space_group_name_H-M   'P 1'
#
loop_
_entity.id
_entity.type
_entity.pdbx_description
1 polymer ?
#
loop_
_entity_poly.entity_id
_entity_poly.type
_entity_poly.pdbx_seq_one_letter_code
_entity_poly.pdbx_strand_id
1 'polypeptide(L)'
;MEDKKVIVTKIWSDIFGEENSDYDDNFFELGGDSIMALKMSEQLKQKGYTISLMEVFDDPTLGGVLDSVRPLSNAAGTSSLTEKQKRSYPATIQQKWFFRRITRERDLWCEYAVISPKNAEGMSPEKVLEFLFEKSFFAIST
;
A
#
# COMPACT_ATOMS: atom_id res chain seq x y z
N MET A 1 9.95 22.52 8.65
CA MET A 1 9.95 21.15 8.10
C MET A 1 10.12 20.23 9.28
N GLU A 2 9.24 19.25 9.45
CA GLU A 2 9.44 18.19 10.44
C GLU A 2 10.78 17.48 10.13
N ASP A 3 11.53 17.11 11.17
CA ASP A 3 12.77 16.36 11.03
C ASP A 3 12.50 14.98 10.40
N LYS A 4 13.32 14.55 9.44
CA LYS A 4 13.28 13.21 8.82
C LYS A 4 13.14 12.13 9.89
N LYS A 5 13.91 12.26 10.99
CA LYS A 5 13.90 11.30 12.08
C LYS A 5 12.51 11.20 12.73
N VAL A 6 11.88 12.33 13.01
CA VAL A 6 10.54 12.38 13.63
C VAL A 6 9.50 11.73 12.71
N ILE A 7 9.54 11.99 11.41
CA ILE A 7 8.59 11.41 10.45
C ILE A 7 8.76 9.89 10.36
N VAL A 8 9.99 9.42 10.17
CA VAL A 8 10.28 7.99 9.99
C VAL A 8 9.92 7.23 11.26
N THR A 9 10.37 7.70 12.43
CA THR A 9 10.03 7.08 13.71
C THR A 9 8.53 7.08 13.94
N LYS A 10 7.82 8.17 13.62
CA LYS A 10 6.36 8.20 13.79
C LYS A 10 5.65 7.15 12.93
N ILE A 11 6.02 7.01 11.66
CA ILE A 11 5.44 6.00 10.77
C ILE A 11 5.80 4.58 11.25
N TRP A 12 7.02 4.38 11.71
CA TRP A 12 7.46 3.10 12.28
C TRP A 12 6.64 2.74 13.53
N SER A 13 6.49 3.66 14.47
CA SER A 13 5.67 3.47 15.67
C SER A 13 4.19 3.25 15.36
N ASP A 14 3.66 3.85 14.29
CA ASP A 14 2.29 3.61 13.85
C ASP A 14 2.10 2.17 13.30
N ILE A 15 3.18 1.49 12.88
CA ILE A 15 3.17 0.09 12.44
C ILE A 15 3.36 -0.87 13.62
N PHE A 16 4.34 -0.60 14.49
CA PHE A 16 4.81 -1.56 15.51
C PHE A 16 4.54 -1.16 16.97
N GLY A 17 4.11 0.06 17.25
CA GLY A 17 4.02 0.62 18.60
C GLY A 17 5.18 1.54 18.97
N GLU A 18 4.98 2.43 19.94
CA GLU A 18 6.00 3.40 20.38
C GLU A 18 7.16 2.75 21.14
N GLU A 19 6.93 1.58 21.74
CA GLU A 19 7.92 0.79 22.46
C GLU A 19 8.94 0.09 21.55
N ASN A 20 8.65 -0.03 20.25
CA ASN A 20 9.46 -0.73 19.27
C ASN A 20 10.08 0.27 18.27
N SER A 21 10.70 1.32 18.80
CA SER A 21 11.31 2.41 18.02
C SER A 21 12.77 2.68 18.40
N ASP A 22 13.46 1.66 18.90
CA ASP A 22 14.90 1.69 19.12
C ASP A 22 15.64 1.61 17.78
N TYR A 23 16.85 2.17 17.75
CA TYR A 23 17.62 2.32 16.50
C TYR A 23 17.94 0.97 15.83
N ASP A 24 18.14 -0.08 16.62
CA ASP A 24 18.48 -1.42 16.16
C ASP A 24 17.25 -2.33 15.97
N ASP A 25 16.04 -1.82 16.22
CA ASP A 25 14.82 -2.59 16.06
C ASP A 25 14.64 -3.04 14.61
N ASN A 26 14.53 -4.34 14.42
CA ASN A 26 14.46 -4.97 13.12
C ASN A 26 13.01 -5.10 12.64
N PHE A 27 12.71 -4.49 11.48
CA PHE A 27 11.40 -4.44 10.85
C PHE A 27 10.74 -5.83 10.74
N PHE A 28 11.50 -6.86 10.38
CA PHE A 28 10.98 -8.21 10.17
C PHE A 28 10.88 -9.02 11.46
N GLU A 29 11.77 -8.79 12.43
CA GLU A 29 11.69 -9.43 13.75
C GLU A 29 10.50 -8.93 14.56
N LEU A 30 10.10 -7.67 14.35
CA LEU A 30 8.86 -7.08 14.89
C LEU A 30 7.58 -7.58 14.20
N GLY A 31 7.70 -8.48 13.22
CA GLY A 31 6.57 -9.05 12.48
C GLY A 31 6.14 -8.25 11.25
N GLY A 32 6.98 -7.32 10.78
CA GLY A 32 6.75 -6.61 9.53
C GLY A 32 6.84 -7.53 8.31
N ASP A 33 6.13 -7.16 7.24
CA ASP A 33 6.18 -7.86 5.96
C ASP A 33 6.36 -6.87 4.78
N SER A 34 6.44 -7.40 3.56
CA SER A 34 6.59 -6.59 2.36
C SER A 34 5.44 -5.62 2.10
N ILE A 35 4.22 -5.95 2.53
CA ILE A 35 3.04 -5.08 2.38
C ILE A 35 3.14 -3.92 3.37
N MET A 36 3.55 -4.17 4.61
CA MET A 36 3.80 -3.12 5.60
C MET A 36 4.94 -2.20 5.16
N ALA A 37 6.05 -2.75 4.65
CA ALA A 37 7.16 -1.95 4.14
C ALA A 37 6.74 -1.10 2.92
N LEU A 38 5.90 -1.65 2.02
CA LEU A 38 5.34 -0.88 0.91
C LEU A 38 4.43 0.26 1.40
N LYS A 39 3.56 0.00 2.38
CA LYS A 39 2.72 1.03 3.02
C LYS A 39 3.55 2.11 3.71
N MET A 40 4.63 1.74 4.40
CA MET A 40 5.59 2.69 5.00
C MET A 40 6.19 3.59 3.93
N SER A 41 6.68 3.02 2.83
CA SER A 41 7.22 3.76 1.68
C SER A 41 6.19 4.74 1.09
N GLU A 42 4.92 4.33 0.94
CA GLU A 42 3.85 5.22 0.47
C GLU A 42 3.56 6.37 1.44
N GLN A 43 3.54 6.12 2.75
CA GLN A 43 3.38 7.16 3.76
C GLN A 43 4.55 8.15 3.76
N LEU A 44 5.78 7.66 3.66
CA LEU A 44 6.98 8.50 3.50
C LEU A 44 6.89 9.36 2.24
N LYS A 45 6.36 8.79 1.14
CA LYS A 45 6.15 9.51 -0.12
C LYS A 45 5.21 10.69 0.03
N GLN A 46 4.13 10.54 0.79
CA GLN A 46 3.21 11.64 1.12
C GLN A 46 3.85 12.74 1.97
N LYS A 47 4.91 12.40 2.72
CA LYS A 47 5.69 13.34 3.54
C LYS A 47 6.91 13.93 2.83
N GLY A 48 7.09 13.68 1.53
CA GLY A 48 8.20 14.23 0.76
C GLY A 48 9.49 13.40 0.84
N TYR A 49 9.41 12.15 1.29
CA TYR A 49 10.54 11.22 1.39
C TYR A 49 10.32 9.95 0.57
N THR A 50 11.37 9.22 0.26
CA THR A 50 11.27 7.95 -0.45
C THR A 50 12.30 6.96 0.06
N ILE A 51 11.90 5.69 0.11
CA ILE A 51 12.72 4.52 0.33
C ILE A 51 12.14 3.41 -0.56
N SER A 52 12.99 2.56 -1.12
CA SER A 52 12.60 1.39 -1.89
C SER A 52 12.43 0.19 -0.96
N LEU A 53 11.65 -0.80 -1.40
CA LEU A 53 11.51 -2.03 -0.65
C LEU A 53 12.86 -2.75 -0.47
N MET A 54 13.74 -2.75 -1.49
CA MET A 54 15.07 -3.35 -1.37
C MET A 54 15.92 -2.68 -0.29
N GLU A 55 15.90 -1.35 -0.18
CA GLU A 55 16.65 -0.64 0.86
C GLU A 55 16.20 -1.04 2.28
N VAL A 56 14.91 -1.34 2.49
CA VAL A 56 14.42 -1.89 3.77
C VAL A 56 14.91 -3.32 4.01
N PHE A 57 15.07 -4.13 2.96
CA PHE A 57 15.61 -5.48 3.09
C PHE A 57 17.12 -5.51 3.33
N ASP A 58 17.86 -4.57 2.75
CA ASP A 58 19.31 -4.50 2.85
C ASP A 58 19.77 -4.14 4.27
N ASP A 59 19.06 -3.22 4.93
CA ASP A 59 19.25 -2.90 6.36
C ASP A 59 17.88 -2.70 7.03
N PRO A 60 17.30 -3.77 7.62
CA PRO A 60 15.95 -3.75 8.16
C PRO A 60 15.86 -3.12 9.54
N THR A 61 16.90 -2.46 10.04
CA THR A 61 16.83 -1.75 11.32
C THR A 61 16.17 -0.37 11.14
N LEU A 62 15.58 0.20 12.21
CA LEU A 62 15.10 1.58 12.17
C LEU A 62 16.24 2.55 11.77
N GLY A 63 17.46 2.29 12.21
CA GLY A 63 18.66 3.01 11.81
C GLY A 63 18.96 2.92 10.32
N GLY A 64 18.95 1.71 9.76
CA GLY A 64 19.12 1.46 8.34
C GLY A 64 18.06 2.15 7.47
N VAL A 65 16.81 2.14 7.92
CA VAL A 65 15.72 2.87 7.28
C VAL A 65 15.96 4.37 7.36
N LEU A 66 16.33 4.92 8.53
CA LEU A 66 16.64 6.35 8.67
C LEU A 66 17.76 6.80 7.73
N ASP A 67 18.78 5.97 7.56
CA ASP A 67 19.93 6.26 6.70
C ASP A 67 19.58 6.18 5.21
N SER A 68 18.74 5.21 4.83
CA SER A 68 18.31 4.99 3.45
C SER A 68 17.23 5.97 2.98
N VAL A 69 16.39 6.48 3.90
CA VAL A 69 15.33 7.44 3.57
C VAL A 69 15.94 8.75 3.05
N ARG A 70 15.51 9.13 1.85
CA ARG A 70 15.96 10.35 1.15
C ARG A 70 14.80 11.25 0.75
N PRO A 71 15.01 12.58 0.64
CA PRO A 71 14.00 13.47 0.10
C PRO A 71 13.60 13.06 -1.31
N LEU A 72 12.32 13.18 -1.64
CA LEU A 72 11.85 13.08 -3.02
C LEU A 72 12.50 14.18 -3.84
N SER A 73 13.44 13.81 -4.71
CA SER A 73 13.95 14.74 -5.71
C SER A 73 12.85 15.01 -6.74
N ASN A 74 12.69 16.27 -7.15
CA ASN A 74 11.75 16.68 -8.21
C ASN A 74 12.04 16.05 -9.60
N ALA A 75 13.02 15.14 -9.72
CA ALA A 75 13.46 14.54 -10.98
C ALA A 75 12.69 13.26 -11.37
N ALA A 76 11.95 12.65 -10.46
CA ALA A 76 10.97 11.61 -10.82
C ALA A 76 9.60 12.27 -10.75
N GLY A 77 9.12 12.75 -11.91
CA GLY A 77 7.76 13.21 -12.03
C GLY A 77 6.83 12.16 -11.44
N THR A 78 6.26 12.46 -10.27
CA THR A 78 4.94 11.96 -9.92
C THR A 78 4.10 12.44 -11.09
N SER A 79 3.89 11.60 -12.09
CA SER A 79 2.79 11.83 -13.01
C SER A 79 1.59 11.86 -12.08
N SER A 80 1.13 13.08 -11.77
CA SER A 80 -0.26 13.30 -11.43
C SER A 80 -1.03 12.39 -12.37
N LEU A 81 -1.77 11.43 -11.83
CA LEU A 81 -2.68 10.59 -12.60
C LEU A 81 -3.86 11.47 -13.08
N THR A 82 -3.54 12.58 -13.74
CA THR A 82 -4.38 13.25 -14.72
C THR A 82 -4.15 12.59 -16.08
N GLU A 83 -3.97 11.27 -16.09
CA GLU A 83 -4.09 10.53 -17.33
C GLU A 83 -5.58 10.61 -17.69
N LYS A 84 -5.91 11.37 -18.75
CA LYS A 84 -7.26 11.38 -19.33
C LYS A 84 -7.73 9.94 -19.40
N GLN A 85 -8.82 9.62 -18.70
CA GLN A 85 -9.41 8.29 -18.65
C GLN A 85 -9.43 7.71 -20.07
N LYS A 86 -8.53 6.74 -20.34
CA LYS A 86 -8.45 6.14 -21.67
C LYS A 86 -9.55 5.10 -21.77
N ARG A 87 -10.16 5.01 -22.94
CA ARG A 87 -11.17 3.98 -23.23
C ARG A 87 -10.58 2.56 -23.18
N SER A 88 -9.26 2.41 -23.28
CA SER A 88 -8.58 1.12 -23.24
C SER A 88 -7.13 1.26 -22.77
N TYR A 89 -6.68 0.27 -22.00
CA TYR A 89 -5.30 0.10 -21.55
C TYR A 89 -4.78 -1.26 -22.01
N PRO A 90 -3.49 -1.38 -22.37
CA PRO A 90 -2.90 -2.69 -22.64
C PRO A 90 -3.04 -3.60 -21.41
N ALA A 91 -3.48 -4.84 -21.62
CA ALA A 91 -3.55 -5.82 -20.55
C ALA A 91 -2.17 -6.07 -19.93
N THR A 92 -2.13 -6.22 -18.59
CA THR A 92 -0.92 -6.60 -17.86
C THR A 92 -0.44 -8.00 -18.26
N ILE A 93 0.77 -8.39 -17.88
CA ILE A 93 1.29 -9.75 -18.13
C ILE A 93 0.37 -10.78 -17.48
N GLN A 94 -0.10 -10.52 -16.26
CA GLN A 94 -1.00 -11.39 -15.50
C GLN A 94 -2.36 -11.52 -16.19
N GLN A 95 -2.94 -10.41 -16.66
CA GLN A 95 -4.21 -10.43 -17.42
C GLN A 95 -4.06 -11.16 -18.75
N LYS A 96 -2.97 -10.93 -19.50
CA LYS A 96 -2.68 -11.66 -20.75
C LYS A 96 -2.54 -13.16 -20.49
N TRP A 97 -1.83 -13.54 -19.43
CA TRP A 97 -1.69 -14.94 -19.02
C TRP A 97 -3.06 -15.55 -18.73
N PHE A 98 -3.88 -14.87 -17.92
CA PHE A 98 -5.22 -15.31 -17.55
C PHE A 98 -6.09 -15.57 -18.78
N PHE A 99 -6.21 -14.59 -19.68
CA PHE A 99 -7.07 -14.71 -20.86
C PHE A 99 -6.57 -15.75 -21.86
N ARG A 100 -5.25 -16.01 -21.93
CA ARG A 100 -4.67 -17.05 -22.79
C ARG A 100 -4.81 -18.45 -22.20
N ARG A 101 -4.67 -18.59 -20.89
CA ARG A 101 -4.55 -19.90 -20.23
C ARG A 101 -5.87 -20.42 -19.70
N ILE A 102 -6.72 -19.54 -19.17
CA ILE A 102 -8.03 -19.87 -18.62
C ILE A 102 -9.10 -19.61 -19.68
N THR A 103 -9.41 -20.65 -20.47
CA THR A 103 -10.34 -20.57 -21.60
C THR A 103 -11.74 -21.12 -21.29
N ARG A 104 -11.91 -21.84 -20.19
CA ARG A 104 -13.19 -22.39 -19.68
C ARG A 104 -13.27 -22.15 -18.17
N GLU A 105 -14.49 -22.15 -17.63
CA GLU A 105 -14.75 -22.06 -16.18
C GLU A 105 -14.06 -20.85 -15.50
N ARG A 106 -14.05 -19.70 -16.19
CA ARG A 106 -13.42 -18.47 -15.69
C ARG A 106 -14.06 -17.97 -14.39
N ASP A 107 -15.33 -18.29 -14.23
CA ASP A 107 -16.18 -18.11 -13.06
C ASP A 107 -15.69 -18.89 -11.81
N LEU A 108 -14.78 -19.85 -11.97
CA LEU A 108 -14.10 -20.50 -10.84
C LEU A 108 -12.81 -19.79 -10.41
N TRP A 109 -12.35 -18.78 -11.16
CA TRP A 109 -11.19 -17.95 -10.83
C TRP A 109 -11.63 -16.73 -10.01
N CYS A 110 -12.17 -17.00 -8.82
CA CYS A 110 -12.66 -16.00 -7.89
C CYS A 110 -11.93 -16.07 -6.54
N GLU A 111 -11.71 -14.92 -5.94
CA GLU A 111 -11.38 -14.82 -4.51
C GLU A 111 -12.68 -14.53 -3.75
N TYR A 112 -12.92 -15.24 -2.65
CA TYR A 112 -14.09 -15.00 -1.80
C TYR A 112 -13.62 -14.68 -0.39
N ALA A 113 -14.31 -13.73 0.23
CA ALA A 113 -14.14 -13.39 1.63
C ALA A 113 -15.52 -13.41 2.30
N VAL A 114 -15.59 -13.95 3.52
CA VAL A 114 -16.80 -13.92 4.34
C VAL A 114 -16.53 -13.00 5.52
N ILE A 115 -17.29 -11.91 5.61
CA ILE A 115 -17.18 -10.92 6.69
C ILE A 115 -18.39 -11.08 7.60
N SER A 116 -18.14 -11.36 8.88
CA SER A 116 -19.18 -11.44 9.91
C SER A 116 -19.03 -10.27 10.88
N PRO A 117 -19.80 -9.18 10.72
CA PRO A 117 -19.70 -8.03 11.61
C PRO A 117 -20.22 -8.37 13.01
N LYS A 118 -19.66 -7.73 14.04
CA LYS A 118 -20.11 -7.89 15.44
C LYS A 118 -21.53 -7.34 15.68
N ASN A 119 -21.95 -6.35 14.88
CA ASN A 119 -23.32 -5.84 14.84
C ASN A 119 -23.77 -5.74 13.38
N ALA A 120 -24.86 -6.42 13.03
CA ALA A 120 -25.43 -6.45 11.70
C ALA A 120 -26.75 -5.66 11.59
N GLU A 121 -27.20 -5.02 12.68
CA GLU A 121 -28.43 -4.23 12.65
C GLU A 121 -28.34 -3.12 11.60
N GLY A 122 -29.30 -3.13 10.68
CA GLY A 122 -29.37 -2.15 9.60
C GLY A 122 -28.38 -2.36 8.46
N MET A 123 -27.55 -3.41 8.47
CA MET A 123 -26.69 -3.82 7.35
C MET A 123 -27.48 -4.73 6.39
N SER A 124 -28.10 -4.14 5.37
CA SER A 124 -28.65 -4.92 4.25
C SER A 124 -27.58 -5.15 3.18
N PRO A 125 -27.69 -6.20 2.34
CA PRO A 125 -26.75 -6.44 1.24
C PRO A 125 -26.54 -5.21 0.34
N GLU A 126 -27.60 -4.42 0.11
CA GLU A 126 -27.55 -3.20 -0.70
C GLU A 126 -26.64 -2.14 -0.07
N LYS A 127 -26.76 -1.90 1.24
CA LYS A 127 -25.92 -0.94 1.96
C LYS A 127 -24.46 -1.38 2.04
N VAL A 128 -24.22 -2.69 2.12
CA VAL A 128 -22.86 -3.24 2.08
C VAL A 128 -22.24 -3.03 0.70
N LEU A 129 -22.99 -3.29 -0.37
CA LEU A 129 -22.55 -3.04 -1.74
C LEU A 129 -22.32 -1.55 -2.00
N GLU A 130 -23.23 -0.68 -1.54
CA GLU A 130 -23.08 0.77 -1.60
C GLU A 130 -21.78 1.21 -0.91
N PHE A 131 -21.55 0.77 0.33
CA PHE A 131 -20.31 1.07 1.05
C PHE A 131 -19.05 0.57 0.31
N LEU A 132 -19.05 -0.68 -0.16
CA LEU A 132 -17.88 -1.29 -0.81
C LEU A 132 -17.58 -0.64 -2.17
N PHE A 133 -18.59 -0.29 -2.96
CA PHE A 133 -18.39 0.18 -4.32
C PHE A 133 -18.42 1.70 -4.48
N GLU A 134 -19.09 2.45 -3.59
CA GLU A 134 -19.06 3.92 -3.65
C GLU A 134 -17.72 4.50 -3.14
N LYS A 135 -17.07 3.87 -2.16
CA LYS A 135 -15.74 4.31 -1.69
C LYS A 135 -14.58 3.83 -2.55
N SER A 136 -14.76 2.77 -3.35
CA SER A 136 -13.69 2.16 -4.14
C SER A 136 -13.51 2.77 -5.54
N PHE A 137 -14.39 3.69 -5.95
CA PHE A 137 -14.24 4.43 -7.20
C PHE A 137 -13.63 5.83 -7.04
N PHE A 138 -13.60 6.38 -5.81
CA PHE A 138 -12.95 7.67 -5.53
C PHE A 138 -11.45 7.51 -5.15
N ALA A 139 -10.69 6.95 -6.09
CA ALA A 139 -9.31 7.37 -6.34
C ALA A 139 -8.98 7.48 -7.84
N ILE A 140 -9.98 7.31 -8.73
CA ILE A 140 -9.88 7.64 -10.16
C ILE A 140 -11.25 8.13 -10.69
N SER A 141 -11.67 9.34 -10.29
CA SER A 141 -12.09 10.42 -11.19
C SER A 141 -12.75 11.55 -10.41
N THR A 142 -12.25 12.77 -10.65
CA THR A 142 -12.96 14.05 -10.82
C THR A 142 -14.39 14.17 -10.31
#